data_AF-A0A835WIK3-F1
#
_entry.id   AF-A0A835WIK3-F1
#
_cell.length_a   1.000
_cell.length_b   1.000
_cell.length_c   1.000
_cell.angle_alpha   90.00
_cell.angle_beta   90.00
_cell.angle_gamma   90.00
#
_symmetry.space_group_name_H-M   'P 1'
#
loop_
_entity.id
_entity.type
_entity.pdbx_description
1 polymer ?
#
loop_
_entity_poly.entity_id
_entity_poly.type
_entity_poly.pdbx_seq_one_letter_code
_entity_poly.pdbx_strand_id
1 'polypeptide(L)'
;MRASIAIVLALAAFVATNAAQYNVTWADDGNPLDLSVNCSDVVQFSWGPRHELEQSRGYGCGRPTIRNFGEGVGIVAPLVFANPGTYTFACNINDHCTSGKQLAKVHVGACATPKNTITWGYRRDNASYAAIELTCGETLTFTWASGRHDVAEVEKADCVSPTIAYFGNGTRFENGTYMPPAATGSVSITYNKAGKHHYKCDVPNHCSVGRMLLTVDVTCPHTASPPRRRSPPPRKWVQWP
;
A
#
# COMPACT_ATOMS: atom_id res chain seq x y z
N MET A 1 -22.94 56.55 6.14
CA MET A 1 -23.24 55.14 5.79
C MET A 1 -21.97 54.34 6.05
N ARG A 2 -21.94 53.48 7.07
CA ARG A 2 -20.80 52.60 7.38
C ARG A 2 -21.18 51.20 6.92
N ALA A 3 -20.50 50.66 5.93
CA ALA A 3 -20.69 49.30 5.46
C ALA A 3 -19.87 48.35 6.35
N SER A 4 -20.56 47.53 7.15
CA SER A 4 -19.94 46.45 7.92
C SER A 4 -19.75 45.25 6.99
N ILE A 5 -18.50 44.87 6.73
CA ILE A 5 -18.16 43.64 6.01
C ILE A 5 -18.27 42.49 7.02
N ALA A 6 -19.28 41.65 6.87
CA ALA A 6 -19.40 40.40 7.61
C ALA A 6 -18.49 39.35 6.95
N ILE A 7 -17.41 38.97 7.63
CA ILE A 7 -16.60 37.81 7.25
C ILE A 7 -17.36 36.57 7.70
N VAL A 8 -17.98 35.87 6.75
CA VAL A 8 -18.56 34.54 6.99
C VAL A 8 -17.41 33.54 7.02
N LEU A 9 -16.95 33.17 8.22
CA LEU A 9 -16.10 31.98 8.40
C LEU A 9 -16.98 30.75 8.15
N ALA A 10 -16.83 30.13 6.97
CA ALA A 10 -17.35 28.80 6.73
C ALA A 10 -16.52 27.80 7.55
N LEU A 11 -17.01 27.41 8.74
CA LEU A 11 -16.54 26.20 9.40
C LEU A 11 -17.00 25.01 8.54
N ALA A 12 -16.07 24.40 7.80
CA ALA A 12 -16.28 23.06 7.27
C ALA A 12 -16.36 22.10 8.47
N ALA A 13 -17.57 21.74 8.87
CA ALA A 13 -17.80 20.67 9.81
C ALA A 13 -17.30 19.36 9.16
N PHE A 14 -16.16 18.86 9.62
CA PHE A 14 -15.74 17.50 9.31
C PHE A 14 -16.75 16.55 9.97
N VAL A 15 -17.64 15.97 9.18
CA VAL A 15 -18.41 14.81 9.61
C VAL A 15 -17.40 13.68 9.74
N ALA A 16 -17.02 13.34 10.96
CA ALA A 16 -16.28 12.11 11.24
C ALA A 16 -17.23 10.94 10.94
N THR A 17 -17.25 10.47 9.70
CA THR A 17 -17.84 9.18 9.37
C THR A 17 -16.99 8.13 10.06
N ASN A 18 -17.54 7.45 11.07
CA ASN A 18 -16.85 6.30 11.65
C ASN A 18 -16.59 5.30 10.52
N ALA A 19 -15.33 4.91 10.34
CA ALA A 19 -14.95 3.87 9.40
C ALA A 19 -15.78 2.60 9.67
N ALA A 20 -16.33 1.99 8.62
CA ALA A 20 -17.07 0.75 8.80
C ALA A 20 -16.08 -0.40 9.08
N GLN A 21 -16.54 -1.38 9.86
CA GLN A 21 -15.77 -2.58 10.17
C GLN A 21 -16.46 -3.81 9.59
N TYR A 22 -15.71 -4.58 8.81
CA TYR A 22 -16.14 -5.82 8.18
C TYR A 22 -15.37 -6.98 8.79
N ASN A 23 -16.07 -7.92 9.41
CA ASN A 23 -15.44 -9.12 9.98
C ASN A 23 -15.58 -10.27 8.98
N VAL A 24 -14.44 -10.80 8.53
CA VAL A 24 -14.34 -11.87 7.55
C VAL A 24 -13.76 -13.11 8.23
N THR A 25 -14.48 -14.21 8.18
CA THR A 25 -13.93 -15.53 8.47
C THR A 25 -13.17 -15.99 7.23
N TRP A 26 -11.84 -16.09 7.32
CA TRP A 26 -10.97 -16.50 6.23
C TRP A 26 -10.84 -18.02 6.23
N ALA A 27 -11.59 -18.68 5.35
CA ALA A 27 -11.68 -20.14 5.27
C ALA A 27 -11.53 -20.65 3.83
N ASP A 28 -11.22 -21.93 3.69
CA ASP A 28 -11.05 -22.68 2.44
C ASP A 28 -12.32 -23.48 2.10
N ASP A 29 -13.49 -22.84 2.24
CA ASP A 29 -14.82 -23.45 2.13
C ASP A 29 -15.34 -23.63 0.69
N GLY A 30 -14.51 -23.36 -0.31
CA GLY A 30 -14.86 -23.43 -1.72
C GLY A 30 -15.49 -22.15 -2.29
N ASN A 31 -15.72 -21.12 -1.48
CA ASN A 31 -16.35 -19.86 -1.91
C ASN A 31 -15.36 -18.69 -1.82
N PRO A 32 -14.86 -18.19 -2.97
CA PRO A 32 -14.08 -16.95 -2.97
C PRO A 32 -14.86 -15.78 -2.38
N LEU A 33 -14.19 -14.96 -1.58
CA LEU A 33 -14.73 -13.71 -1.06
C LEU A 33 -14.72 -12.64 -2.15
N ASP A 34 -15.83 -11.93 -2.30
CA ASP A 34 -15.93 -10.72 -3.13
C ASP A 34 -16.66 -9.65 -2.31
N LEU A 35 -15.95 -8.58 -1.95
CA LEU A 35 -16.42 -7.56 -1.01
C LEU A 35 -16.22 -6.16 -1.60
N SER A 36 -17.19 -5.28 -1.42
CA SER A 36 -17.05 -3.85 -1.72
C SER A 36 -17.00 -3.03 -0.42
N VAL A 37 -16.00 -2.16 -0.29
CA VAL A 37 -15.78 -1.26 0.85
C VAL A 37 -15.38 0.14 0.36
N ASN A 38 -15.36 1.13 1.25
CA ASN A 38 -14.77 2.43 0.97
C ASN A 38 -13.37 2.55 1.59
N CYS A 39 -12.63 3.59 1.20
CA CYS A 39 -11.39 3.89 1.87
C CYS A 39 -11.61 4.18 3.36
N SER A 40 -10.60 3.88 4.16
CA SER A 40 -10.62 3.94 5.64
C SER A 40 -11.46 2.89 6.34
N ASP A 41 -12.33 2.15 5.64
CA ASP A 41 -12.98 0.97 6.20
C ASP A 41 -11.93 -0.07 6.61
N VAL A 42 -12.25 -0.82 7.66
CA VAL A 42 -11.40 -1.89 8.17
C VAL A 42 -12.02 -3.23 7.82
N VAL A 43 -11.29 -4.06 7.08
CA VAL A 43 -11.64 -5.46 6.85
C VAL A 43 -10.76 -6.32 7.74
N GLN A 44 -11.39 -6.98 8.71
CA GLN A 44 -10.74 -7.87 9.66
C GLN A 44 -10.88 -9.31 9.21
N PHE A 45 -9.81 -9.84 8.62
CA PHE A 45 -9.70 -11.26 8.35
C PHE A 45 -9.35 -12.00 9.64
N SER A 46 -10.02 -13.12 9.88
CA SER A 46 -9.76 -13.95 11.05
C SER A 46 -9.87 -15.43 10.69
N TRP A 47 -8.99 -16.25 11.25
CA TRP A 47 -9.00 -17.67 10.98
C TRP A 47 -8.54 -18.50 12.17
N GLY A 48 -9.18 -19.65 12.36
CA GLY A 48 -8.85 -20.62 13.41
C GLY A 48 -7.73 -21.56 12.98
N PRO A 49 -7.96 -22.47 12.01
CA PRO A 49 -6.96 -23.40 11.48
C PRO A 49 -5.77 -22.69 10.83
N ARG A 50 -4.73 -23.42 10.42
CA ARG A 50 -3.55 -22.78 9.80
C ARG A 50 -3.90 -22.22 8.42
N HIS A 51 -3.94 -20.90 8.30
CA HIS A 51 -4.02 -20.19 7.01
C HIS A 51 -2.94 -19.11 6.94
N GLU A 52 -2.78 -18.53 5.76
CA GLU A 52 -2.09 -17.27 5.54
C GLU A 52 -2.99 -16.26 4.83
N LEU A 53 -2.67 -14.98 4.96
CA LEU A 53 -3.31 -13.90 4.23
C LEU A 53 -2.28 -13.16 3.37
N GLU A 54 -2.16 -13.58 2.12
CA GLU A 54 -1.25 -12.96 1.16
C GLU A 54 -2.00 -12.03 0.21
N GLN A 55 -1.67 -10.75 0.23
CA GLN A 55 -2.04 -9.87 -0.88
C GLN A 55 -1.14 -10.18 -2.06
N SER A 56 -1.75 -10.37 -3.23
CA SER A 56 -1.08 -10.80 -4.45
C SER A 56 -1.35 -9.87 -5.61
N ARG A 57 -0.44 -9.86 -6.59
CA ARG A 57 -0.58 -9.10 -7.83
C ARG A 57 -1.60 -9.77 -8.75
N GLY A 58 -2.80 -9.20 -8.79
CA GLY A 58 -3.92 -9.72 -9.55
C GLY A 58 -4.59 -10.94 -8.92
N TYR A 59 -5.74 -11.33 -9.47
CA TYR A 59 -6.60 -12.36 -8.88
C TYR A 59 -6.21 -13.79 -9.28
N GLY A 60 -6.29 -14.71 -8.33
CA GLY A 60 -6.12 -16.16 -8.52
C GLY A 60 -4.93 -16.75 -7.77
N CYS A 61 -4.73 -18.05 -7.92
CA CYS A 61 -3.68 -18.82 -7.23
C CYS A 61 -2.31 -18.65 -7.88
N GLY A 62 -1.25 -18.77 -7.08
CA GLY A 62 0.14 -18.70 -7.55
C GLY A 62 0.55 -17.34 -8.13
N ARG A 63 -0.22 -16.29 -7.81
CA ARG A 63 0.09 -14.92 -8.19
C ARG A 63 1.26 -14.41 -7.35
N PRO A 64 2.12 -13.53 -7.89
CA PRO A 64 3.22 -12.96 -7.11
C PRO A 64 2.71 -12.28 -5.84
N THR A 65 3.20 -12.72 -4.68
CA THR A 65 2.87 -12.12 -3.39
C THR A 65 3.44 -10.71 -3.32
N ILE A 66 2.61 -9.74 -2.99
CA ILE A 66 3.01 -8.37 -2.69
C ILE A 66 3.42 -8.28 -1.22
N ARG A 67 2.52 -8.70 -0.33
CA ARG A 67 2.72 -8.66 1.12
C ARG A 67 1.94 -9.79 1.80
N ASN A 68 2.57 -10.47 2.74
CA ASN A 68 1.94 -11.41 3.66
C ASN A 68 1.56 -10.65 4.95
N PHE A 69 0.30 -10.78 5.39
CA PHE A 69 -0.24 -10.08 6.55
C PHE A 69 -0.32 -10.97 7.81
N GLY A 70 0.02 -12.25 7.67
CA GLY A 70 0.03 -13.21 8.74
C GLY A 70 -0.11 -14.62 8.21
N GLU A 71 0.58 -15.56 8.85
CA GLU A 71 0.47 -16.99 8.66
C GLU A 71 0.41 -17.65 10.05
N GLY A 72 -0.50 -18.61 10.24
CA GLY A 72 -0.57 -19.37 11.49
C GLY A 72 -1.98 -19.76 11.87
N VAL A 73 -2.15 -20.13 13.14
CA VAL A 73 -3.39 -20.57 13.77
C VAL A 73 -3.92 -19.44 14.66
N GLY A 74 -5.22 -19.17 14.63
CA GLY A 74 -5.86 -18.17 15.51
C GLY A 74 -5.44 -16.73 15.23
N ILE A 75 -5.12 -16.40 13.97
CA ILE A 75 -4.66 -15.05 13.60
C ILE A 75 -5.85 -14.15 13.28
N VAL A 76 -5.70 -12.87 13.64
CA VAL A 76 -6.59 -11.78 13.27
C VAL A 76 -5.77 -10.71 12.55
N ALA A 77 -6.13 -10.41 11.31
CA ALA A 77 -5.45 -9.46 10.44
C ALA A 77 -6.42 -8.34 10.00
N PRO A 78 -6.52 -7.24 10.78
CA PRO A 78 -7.27 -6.06 10.37
C PRO A 78 -6.50 -5.26 9.31
N LEU A 79 -7.14 -5.02 8.17
CA LEU A 79 -6.58 -4.25 7.05
C LEU A 79 -7.37 -2.96 6.83
N VAL A 80 -6.65 -1.87 6.57
CA VAL A 80 -7.24 -0.62 6.08
C VAL A 80 -6.81 -0.37 4.64
N PHE A 81 -7.76 0.07 3.82
CA PHE A 81 -7.53 0.44 2.42
C PHE A 81 -7.46 1.96 2.30
N ALA A 82 -6.29 2.46 1.93
CA ALA A 82 -6.03 3.91 1.86
C ALA A 82 -5.98 4.45 0.42
N ASN A 83 -6.20 3.59 -0.58
CA ASN A 83 -6.21 3.95 -1.99
C ASN A 83 -7.38 3.23 -2.69
N PRO A 84 -8.10 3.86 -3.62
CA PRO A 84 -9.15 3.18 -4.36
C PRO A 84 -8.53 2.16 -5.32
N GLY A 85 -9.22 1.05 -5.55
CA GLY A 85 -8.72 -0.03 -6.40
C GLY A 85 -9.32 -1.39 -6.08
N THR A 86 -8.81 -2.43 -6.73
CA THR A 86 -9.16 -3.82 -6.41
C THR A 86 -7.96 -4.49 -5.77
N TYR A 87 -8.16 -5.02 -4.57
CA TYR A 87 -7.14 -5.71 -3.80
C TYR A 87 -7.44 -7.20 -3.81
N THR A 88 -6.42 -8.01 -4.06
CA THR A 88 -6.58 -9.45 -4.23
C THR A 88 -5.77 -10.20 -3.19
N PHE A 89 -6.42 -11.17 -2.54
CA PHE A 89 -5.79 -12.00 -1.52
C PHE A 89 -5.93 -13.48 -1.84
N ALA A 90 -4.98 -14.27 -1.38
CA ALA A 90 -4.97 -15.72 -1.50
C ALA A 90 -4.33 -16.35 -0.25
N CYS A 91 -4.67 -17.61 -0.01
CA CYS A 91 -3.92 -18.48 0.89
C CYS A 91 -3.24 -19.55 0.04
N ASN A 92 -1.92 -19.49 -0.11
CA ASN A 92 -1.13 -20.40 -0.93
C ASN A 92 -0.60 -21.61 -0.13
N ILE A 93 -1.13 -21.86 1.08
CA ILE A 93 -0.85 -23.08 1.83
C ILE A 93 -1.49 -24.26 1.13
N ASN A 94 -0.65 -25.24 0.75
CA ASN A 94 -1.07 -26.48 0.09
C ASN A 94 -2.02 -26.20 -1.09
N ASP A 95 -3.22 -26.78 -1.08
CA ASP A 95 -4.24 -26.62 -2.09
C ASP A 95 -5.41 -25.73 -1.64
N HIS A 96 -5.26 -24.98 -0.54
CA HIS A 96 -6.32 -24.08 -0.03
C HIS A 96 -6.77 -23.06 -1.09
N CYS A 97 -5.85 -22.53 -1.90
CA CYS A 97 -6.21 -21.66 -2.99
C CYS A 97 -6.92 -22.41 -4.14
N THR A 98 -6.35 -23.52 -4.60
CA THR A 98 -6.80 -24.19 -5.84
C THR A 98 -8.07 -25.02 -5.62
N SER A 99 -8.10 -25.82 -4.56
CA SER A 99 -9.20 -26.70 -4.17
C SER A 99 -10.18 -25.95 -3.28
N GLY A 100 -9.69 -25.37 -2.20
CA GLY A 100 -10.50 -24.65 -1.22
C GLY A 100 -10.98 -23.27 -1.65
N LYS A 101 -10.52 -22.78 -2.82
CA LYS A 101 -10.87 -21.48 -3.39
C LYS A 101 -10.69 -20.31 -2.41
N GLN A 102 -9.72 -20.41 -1.50
CA GLN A 102 -9.42 -19.41 -0.50
C GLN A 102 -8.76 -18.18 -1.15
N LEU A 103 -9.61 -17.35 -1.75
CA LEU A 103 -9.31 -16.18 -2.55
C LEU A 103 -10.23 -15.04 -2.11
N ALA A 104 -9.74 -13.81 -2.14
CA ALA A 104 -10.57 -12.62 -1.95
C ALA A 104 -10.34 -11.57 -3.02
N LYS A 105 -11.41 -10.88 -3.40
CA LYS A 105 -11.37 -9.55 -4.00
C LYS A 105 -12.00 -8.56 -3.04
N VAL A 106 -11.30 -7.45 -2.81
CA VAL A 106 -11.84 -6.30 -2.10
C VAL A 106 -11.83 -5.11 -3.06
N HIS A 107 -13.02 -4.70 -3.47
CA HIS A 107 -13.26 -3.53 -4.30
C HIS A 107 -13.37 -2.29 -3.40
N VAL A 108 -12.38 -1.41 -3.48
CA VAL A 108 -12.31 -0.20 -2.67
C VAL A 108 -12.78 0.97 -3.51
N GLY A 109 -13.92 1.52 -3.09
CA GLY A 109 -14.61 2.65 -3.70
C GLY A 109 -14.02 4.01 -3.32
N ALA A 110 -14.86 4.93 -2.83
CA ALA A 110 -14.52 6.35 -2.78
C ALA A 110 -13.46 6.72 -1.73
N CYS A 111 -12.50 7.53 -2.19
CA CYS A 111 -11.48 8.34 -1.51
C CYS A 111 -12.02 9.59 -0.78
N ALA A 112 -11.76 9.81 0.51
CA ALA A 112 -11.79 11.20 1.03
C ALA A 112 -10.62 12.03 0.44
N THR A 113 -9.50 11.36 0.18
CA THR A 113 -8.34 11.89 -0.53
C THR A 113 -8.36 11.48 -2.01
N PRO A 114 -7.68 12.23 -2.90
CA PRO A 114 -7.48 11.79 -4.27
C PRO A 114 -6.79 10.44 -4.36
N LYS A 115 -6.97 9.74 -5.49
CA LYS A 115 -6.19 8.54 -5.80
C LYS A 115 -4.69 8.82 -5.65
N ASN A 116 -3.96 7.84 -5.13
CA ASN A 116 -2.54 7.86 -4.78
C ASN A 116 -2.19 8.92 -3.72
N THR A 117 -3.14 9.30 -2.87
CA THR A 117 -2.91 10.11 -1.69
C THR A 117 -3.43 9.39 -0.46
N ILE A 118 -2.56 9.06 0.48
CA ILE A 118 -2.92 8.34 1.71
C ILE A 118 -2.91 9.29 2.91
N THR A 119 -3.87 9.07 3.81
CA THR A 119 -3.80 9.62 5.17
C THR A 119 -2.81 8.75 5.97
N TRP A 120 -1.59 9.25 6.14
CA TRP A 120 -0.51 8.61 6.85
C TRP A 120 -0.59 8.97 8.33
N GLY A 121 -0.95 8.02 9.19
CA GLY A 121 -1.19 8.36 10.59
C GLY A 121 -1.25 7.15 11.52
N TYR A 122 -1.11 7.43 12.81
CA TYR A 122 -1.18 6.43 13.85
C TYR A 122 -2.57 5.80 13.91
N ARG A 123 -2.66 4.48 13.74
CA ARG A 123 -3.91 3.72 13.72
C ARG A 123 -4.22 3.14 15.10
N ARG A 124 -5.31 3.61 15.72
CA ARG A 124 -5.77 3.09 17.03
C ARG A 124 -6.62 1.82 16.91
N ASP A 125 -7.14 1.55 15.72
CA ASP A 125 -7.91 0.35 15.41
C ASP A 125 -7.00 -0.85 15.06
N ASN A 126 -5.68 -0.71 15.25
CA ASN A 126 -4.69 -1.76 15.05
C ASN A 126 -4.65 -2.30 13.60
N ALA A 127 -5.27 -1.61 12.63
CA ALA A 127 -5.32 -2.03 11.23
C ALA A 127 -4.01 -1.72 10.49
N SER A 128 -3.51 -2.71 9.74
CA SER A 128 -2.35 -2.54 8.84
C SER A 128 -2.80 -1.97 7.50
N TYR A 129 -1.97 -1.12 6.88
CA TYR A 129 -2.24 -0.66 5.52
C TYR A 129 -2.15 -1.82 4.52
N ALA A 130 -3.18 -2.00 3.71
CA ALA A 130 -3.10 -2.83 2.52
C ALA A 130 -2.03 -2.27 1.57
N ALA A 131 -1.29 -3.15 0.88
CA ALA A 131 -0.23 -2.72 -0.02
C ALA A 131 -0.81 -2.03 -1.26
N ILE A 132 -0.13 -1.02 -1.79
CA ILE A 132 -0.60 -0.26 -2.95
C ILE A 132 0.18 -0.71 -4.18
N GLU A 133 -0.53 -1.01 -5.27
CA GLU A 133 0.08 -1.25 -6.58
C GLU A 133 0.14 0.06 -7.37
N LEU A 134 1.31 0.36 -7.93
CA LEU A 134 1.54 1.51 -8.80
C LEU A 134 2.29 1.11 -10.07
N THR A 135 2.30 2.02 -11.03
CA THR A 135 3.10 1.94 -12.25
C THR A 135 4.19 3.00 -12.27
N CYS A 136 5.28 2.73 -13.00
CA CYS A 136 6.33 3.73 -13.26
C CYS A 136 5.72 5.07 -13.74
N GLY A 137 6.17 6.17 -13.14
CA GLY A 137 5.68 7.53 -13.40
C GLY A 137 4.58 7.99 -12.45
N GLU A 138 3.93 7.09 -11.71
CA GLU A 138 2.96 7.49 -10.68
C GLU A 138 3.65 8.06 -9.45
N THR A 139 2.92 8.95 -8.78
CA THR A 139 3.34 9.59 -7.53
C THR A 139 2.40 9.18 -6.40
N LEU A 140 2.96 8.68 -5.30
CA LEU A 140 2.23 8.47 -4.04
C LEU A 140 2.49 9.65 -3.11
N THR A 141 1.42 10.18 -2.51
CA THR A 141 1.51 11.26 -1.52
C THR A 141 1.06 10.77 -0.15
N PHE A 142 1.93 10.89 0.83
CA PHE A 142 1.65 10.68 2.25
C PHE A 142 1.23 12.00 2.86
N THR A 143 0.06 12.09 3.48
CA THR A 143 -0.42 13.32 4.11
C THR A 143 -0.86 13.08 5.54
N TRP A 144 -0.65 14.06 6.42
CA TRP A 144 -1.16 14.03 7.78
C TRP A 144 -1.63 15.43 8.21
N ALA A 145 -2.77 15.47 8.89
CA ALA A 145 -3.39 16.70 9.36
C ALA A 145 -3.03 17.05 10.81
N SER A 146 -2.42 16.13 11.54
CA SER A 146 -1.97 16.32 12.92
C SER A 146 -0.86 15.32 13.24
N GLY A 147 -0.22 15.50 14.39
CA GLY A 147 0.81 14.59 14.86
C GLY A 147 2.17 14.86 14.22
N ARG A 148 3.14 14.07 14.66
CA ARG A 148 4.50 14.13 14.13
C ARG A 148 4.77 12.83 13.40
N HIS A 149 5.05 12.93 12.12
CA HIS A 149 5.24 11.78 11.23
C HIS A 149 6.43 12.04 10.31
N ASP A 150 7.08 10.95 9.92
CA ASP A 150 8.06 10.89 8.85
C ASP A 150 7.70 9.75 7.89
N VAL A 151 8.41 9.71 6.76
CA VAL A 151 8.30 8.66 5.75
C VAL A 151 9.69 8.10 5.53
N ALA A 152 10.00 7.01 6.23
CA ALA A 152 11.27 6.30 6.17
C ALA A 152 11.12 5.07 5.26
N GLU A 153 11.92 4.98 4.21
CA GLU A 153 12.00 3.76 3.39
C GLU A 153 12.90 2.73 4.06
N VAL A 154 12.48 1.47 4.00
CA VAL A 154 13.16 0.31 4.59
C VAL A 154 13.30 -0.82 3.59
N GLU A 155 14.28 -1.69 3.79
CA GLU A 155 14.54 -2.84 2.91
C GLU A 155 13.44 -3.91 2.98
N LYS A 156 12.85 -4.13 4.17
CA LYS A 156 11.82 -5.14 4.40
C LYS A 156 10.57 -4.51 4.99
N ALA A 157 9.39 -5.08 4.72
CA ALA A 157 8.12 -4.68 5.30
C ALA A 157 8.02 -5.02 6.80
N ASP A 158 8.89 -4.45 7.62
CA ASP A 158 9.04 -4.73 9.05
C ASP A 158 9.46 -3.45 9.80
N CYS A 159 8.89 -3.25 10.98
CA CYS A 159 9.18 -2.11 11.84
C CYS A 159 10.62 -2.11 12.39
N VAL A 160 11.25 -3.29 12.51
CA VAL A 160 12.65 -3.39 12.95
C VAL A 160 13.65 -3.30 11.80
N SER A 161 13.18 -3.22 10.56
CA SER A 161 14.07 -3.05 9.40
C SER A 161 14.81 -1.71 9.50
N PRO A 162 16.12 -1.67 9.19
CA PRO A 162 16.86 -0.43 9.17
C PRO A 162 16.35 0.49 8.06
N THR A 163 16.34 1.79 8.35
CA THR A 163 15.96 2.83 7.41
C THR A 163 17.07 3.05 6.39
N ILE A 164 16.73 3.00 5.11
CA ILE A 164 17.65 3.19 3.99
C ILE A 164 17.57 4.60 3.41
N ALA A 165 16.44 5.28 3.56
CA ALA A 165 16.24 6.66 3.13
C ALA A 165 15.11 7.34 3.91
N TYR A 166 15.17 8.66 4.03
CA TYR A 166 14.09 9.48 4.55
C TYR A 166 13.55 10.39 3.44
N PHE A 167 12.24 10.59 3.44
CA PHE A 167 11.55 11.45 2.49
C PHE A 167 10.86 12.61 3.21
N GLY A 168 10.81 13.77 2.55
CA GLY A 168 10.25 15.01 3.11
C GLY A 168 11.32 15.95 3.69
N ASN A 169 11.15 17.24 3.47
CA ASN A 169 12.06 18.25 3.99
C ASN A 169 11.69 18.58 5.44
N GLY A 170 12.59 18.26 6.38
CA GLY A 170 12.44 18.63 7.79
C GLY A 170 11.56 17.70 8.64
N THR A 171 10.90 16.68 8.06
CA THR A 171 10.08 15.67 8.77
C THR A 171 10.87 14.39 9.00
N ARG A 172 11.75 14.38 10.02
CA ARG A 172 12.62 13.22 10.27
C ARG A 172 12.75 12.90 11.75
N PHE A 173 12.60 11.63 12.09
CA PHE A 173 13.06 11.09 13.37
C PHE A 173 14.36 10.31 13.13
N GLU A 174 15.50 10.85 13.58
CA GLU A 174 16.80 10.18 13.47
C GLU A 174 17.51 10.21 14.82
N ASN A 175 18.07 9.06 15.23
CA ASN A 175 18.91 8.92 16.42
C ASN A 175 18.28 9.51 17.70
N GLY A 176 16.98 9.28 17.89
CA GLY A 176 16.23 9.80 19.05
C GLY A 176 15.96 11.30 19.01
N THR A 177 16.44 12.01 18.00
CA THR A 177 16.18 13.44 17.79
C THR A 177 15.11 13.65 16.73
N TYR A 178 14.12 14.44 17.10
CA TYR A 178 13.22 15.03 16.13
C TYR A 178 13.96 16.16 15.42
N MET A 179 14.09 16.06 14.10
CA MET A 179 14.22 17.25 13.26
C MET A 179 12.78 17.77 13.14
N PRO A 180 12.35 18.82 13.85
CA PRO A 180 10.93 19.08 14.03
C PRO A 180 10.38 19.91 12.86
N PRO A 181 9.28 19.49 12.22
CA PRO A 181 8.49 20.39 11.39
C PRO A 181 7.00 20.33 11.79
N ALA A 182 6.19 21.06 11.02
CA ALA A 182 4.77 21.31 11.22
C ALA A 182 3.95 20.08 11.67
N ALA A 183 2.96 20.33 12.54
CA ALA A 183 1.98 19.35 12.98
C ALA A 183 1.12 18.79 11.83
N THR A 184 1.20 19.39 10.65
CA THR A 184 0.61 18.94 9.40
C THR A 184 1.74 18.73 8.39
N GLY A 185 1.58 17.83 7.44
CA GLY A 185 2.62 17.60 6.45
C GLY A 185 2.17 16.76 5.26
N SER A 186 2.98 16.83 4.22
CA SER A 186 2.81 16.06 2.99
C SER A 186 4.17 15.69 2.41
N VAL A 187 4.31 14.45 1.96
CA VAL A 187 5.50 13.92 1.29
C VAL A 187 5.05 13.19 0.03
N SER A 188 5.59 13.58 -1.12
CA SER A 188 5.28 12.94 -2.41
C SER A 188 6.51 12.21 -2.95
N ILE A 189 6.31 10.99 -3.43
CA ILE A 189 7.36 10.14 -4.00
C ILE A 189 6.91 9.68 -5.39
N THR A 190 7.68 10.01 -6.42
CA THR A 190 7.46 9.53 -7.79
C THR A 190 8.28 8.28 -8.04
N TYR A 191 7.63 7.21 -8.49
CA TYR A 191 8.27 5.91 -8.70
C TYR A 191 8.71 5.75 -10.14
N ASN A 192 10.02 5.67 -10.37
CA ASN A 192 10.59 5.50 -11.72
C ASN A 192 11.28 4.14 -11.89
N LYS A 193 11.18 3.25 -10.90
CA LYS A 193 11.81 1.93 -10.91
C LYS A 193 10.82 0.90 -10.37
N ALA A 194 10.76 -0.25 -11.02
CA ALA A 194 9.96 -1.37 -10.57
C ALA A 194 10.55 -1.99 -9.31
N GLY A 195 9.69 -2.57 -8.48
CA GLY A 195 10.08 -3.24 -7.25
C GLY A 195 9.12 -2.95 -6.11
N LYS A 196 9.39 -3.58 -4.97
CA LYS A 196 8.70 -3.30 -3.72
C LYS A 196 9.44 -2.22 -2.97
N HIS A 197 8.69 -1.23 -2.49
CA HIS A 197 9.15 -0.16 -1.63
C HIS A 197 8.36 -0.23 -0.33
N HIS A 198 9.05 -0.18 0.80
CA HIS A 198 8.44 -0.32 2.11
C HIS A 198 8.68 0.94 2.91
N TYR A 199 7.62 1.49 3.48
CA TYR A 199 7.68 2.75 4.22
C TYR A 199 7.17 2.55 5.63
N LYS A 200 7.89 3.09 6.61
CA LYS A 200 7.46 3.15 8.00
C LYS A 200 7.58 4.56 8.56
N CYS A 201 6.96 4.75 9.72
CA CYS A 201 7.21 5.92 10.56
C CYS A 201 8.17 5.50 11.68
N ASP A 202 9.33 6.16 11.78
CA ASP A 202 10.37 5.84 12.77
C ASP A 202 10.09 6.43 14.16
N VAL A 203 9.06 7.27 14.25
CA VAL A 203 8.58 7.83 15.51
C VAL A 203 8.24 6.69 16.47
N PRO A 204 8.69 6.74 17.75
CA PRO A 204 8.50 5.65 18.68
C PRO A 204 7.04 5.15 18.73
N ASN A 205 6.87 3.84 18.65
CA ASN A 205 5.58 3.13 18.62
C ASN A 205 4.69 3.36 17.39
N HIS A 206 5.01 4.29 16.47
CA HIS A 206 4.14 4.56 15.32
C HIS A 206 4.09 3.39 14.34
N CYS A 207 5.21 2.73 14.07
CA CYS A 207 5.19 1.53 13.23
C CYS A 207 4.61 0.31 13.97
N SER A 208 5.18 -0.06 15.12
CA SER A 208 4.87 -1.33 15.79
C SER A 208 3.48 -1.37 16.42
N VAL A 209 3.03 -0.25 17.00
CA VAL A 209 1.72 -0.13 17.66
C VAL A 209 0.74 0.59 16.75
N GLY A 210 1.15 1.73 16.19
CA GLY A 210 0.31 2.55 15.31
C GLY A 210 0.13 2.00 13.90
N ARG A 211 0.75 0.85 13.57
CA ARG A 211 0.66 0.17 12.26
C ARG A 211 1.01 1.05 11.07
N MET A 212 1.86 2.05 11.28
CA MET A 212 2.38 2.93 10.22
C MET A 212 3.49 2.21 9.44
N LEU A 213 3.07 1.22 8.66
CA LEU A 213 3.90 0.43 7.75
C LEU A 213 3.11 0.19 6.46
N LEU A 214 3.65 0.64 5.33
CA LEU A 214 3.05 0.49 4.01
C LEU A 214 4.02 -0.22 3.07
N THR A 215 3.48 -1.06 2.19
CA THR A 215 4.21 -1.60 1.04
C THR A 215 3.62 -1.01 -0.24
N VAL A 216 4.48 -0.60 -1.15
CA VAL A 216 4.14 -0.14 -2.49
C VAL A 216 4.81 -1.08 -3.48
N ASP A 217 4.05 -1.74 -4.34
CA ASP A 217 4.55 -2.60 -5.40
C ASP A 217 4.45 -1.87 -6.73
N VAL A 218 5.62 -1.56 -7.31
CA VAL A 218 5.71 -0.79 -8.55
C VAL A 218 6.02 -1.73 -9.71
N THR A 219 5.21 -1.66 -10.76
CA THR A 219 5.50 -2.28 -12.05
C THR A 219 5.86 -1.22 -13.08
N CYS A 220 6.79 -1.53 -13.97
CA CYS A 220 7.15 -0.62 -15.04
C CYS A 220 6.88 -1.31 -16.36
N PRO A 221 6.01 -0.76 -17.23
CA PRO A 221 5.88 -1.29 -18.56
C PRO A 221 7.23 -1.16 -19.24
N HIS A 222 7.82 -2.29 -19.64
CA HIS A 222 9.03 -2.25 -20.46
C HIS A 222 8.68 -1.52 -21.77
N THR A 223 9.45 -0.50 -22.14
CA THR A 223 9.50 -0.10 -23.54
C THR A 223 9.88 -1.35 -24.34
N ALA A 224 9.04 -1.74 -25.29
CA ALA A 224 9.39 -2.80 -26.23
C ALA A 224 10.78 -2.48 -26.80
N SER A 225 11.73 -3.43 -26.68
CA SER A 225 13.03 -3.26 -27.33
C SER A 225 12.79 -2.99 -28.82
N PRO A 226 13.45 -1.99 -29.43
CA PRO A 226 13.31 -1.75 -30.86
C PRO A 226 13.64 -3.04 -31.63
N PRO A 227 12.93 -3.36 -32.73
CA PRO A 227 13.15 -4.60 -33.45
C PRO A 227 14.62 -4.70 -33.84
N ARG A 228 15.26 -5.81 -33.45
CA ARG A 228 16.67 -6.09 -33.77
C ARG A 228 16.83 -5.99 -35.28
N ARG A 229 17.54 -4.95 -35.75
CA ARG A 229 17.84 -4.76 -37.18
C ARG A 229 18.57 -6.03 -37.64
N ARG A 230 18.00 -6.74 -38.62
CA ARG A 230 18.65 -7.93 -39.19
C ARG A 230 20.02 -7.53 -39.71
N SER A 231 21.06 -8.22 -39.26
CA SER A 231 22.42 -8.04 -39.78
C SER A 231 22.42 -8.33 -41.28
N PRO A 232 23.07 -7.50 -42.12
CA PRO A 232 23.24 -7.80 -43.54
C PRO A 232 23.93 -9.16 -43.72
N PRO A 233 23.56 -9.96 -44.73
CA PRO A 233 24.24 -11.20 -45.02
C PRO A 233 25.73 -10.94 -45.33
N PRO A 234 26.65 -11.85 -44.93
CA PRO A 234 28.06 -11.68 -45.20
C PRO A 234 28.33 -11.63 -46.71
N ARG A 235 29.11 -10.64 -47.16
CA ARG A 235 29.55 -10.53 -48.54
C ARG A 235 30.46 -11.73 -48.87
N LYS A 236 30.05 -12.54 -49.84
CA LYS A 236 30.91 -13.58 -50.42
C LYS A 236 31.98 -12.88 -51.26
N TRP A 237 33.25 -13.10 -50.90
CA TRP A 237 34.38 -12.72 -51.74
C TRP A 237 34.48 -13.70 -52.91
N VAL A 238 34.45 -13.19 -54.13
CA VAL A 238 34.72 -13.97 -55.35
C VAL A 238 36.24 -14.10 -55.47
N GLN A 239 36.75 -15.32 -55.33
CA GLN A 239 38.14 -15.63 -55.72
C GLN A 239 38.16 -15.85 -57.24
N TRP A 240 39.00 -15.09 -57.94
CA TRP A 240 39.29 -15.32 -59.35
C TRP A 240 40.53 -16.23 -59.48
N PRO A 241 40.53 -17.17 -60.45
CA PRO A 241 41.73 -17.91 -60.84
C PRO A 241 42.76 -17.04 -61.58
#